data_AF-A0A9D0WA48-F1
#
_entry.id   AF-A0A9D0WA48-F1
#
_cell.length_a   1.000
_cell.length_b   1.000
_cell.length_c   1.000
_cell.angle_alpha   90.00
_cell.angle_beta   90.00
_cell.angle_gamma   90.00
#
_symmetry.space_group_name_H-M   'P 1'
#
loop_
_entity.id
_entity.type
_entity.pdbx_description
1 polymer ?
#
loop_
_entity_poly.entity_id
_entity_poly.type
_entity_poly.pdbx_seq_one_letter_code
_entity_poly.pdbx_strand_id
1 'polypeptide(L)'
;YEEVNTPQILDRSLWERSGHWDKFGHMIFATHTEGRDYAIKPMNCPGHVQVYNQGLKSYRDLPYRIAEFGTVHRNEPSGTLHGLMRARRFTQDDAHIFCSEDQLAEEVASLIDQTFDIYQRFGFDDITMALSTRPEQRVGADELWDKAESALENALTEKGLDFRVQPGEGAFYGPKIEFTLKDCIGRNWQCGTIQVDFSMPGRLGAEYVGEDGARHVPVMIHRAILGSLERFVGILIEHYAGQFPLWLSPEQVVVMGITDKHADYVRDITQRLKAAGLRAKADLRNEKVGFKIREHTLQRVPYLLVAGDREMEQDSVAVRTRSGEDLGMISVDDLIARLTEEISSVP
;
A
#
# COMPACT_ATOMS: atom_id res chain seq x y z
N TYR A 1 2.60 -10.39 -10.41
CA TYR A 1 2.51 -9.01 -10.90
C TYR A 1 3.81 -8.65 -11.56
N GLU A 2 3.75 -7.93 -12.67
CA GLU A 2 4.88 -7.26 -13.30
C GLU A 2 4.88 -5.80 -12.88
N GLU A 3 5.90 -5.38 -12.14
CA GLU A 3 6.05 -3.98 -11.74
C GLU A 3 6.52 -3.14 -12.93
N VAL A 4 5.84 -2.03 -13.18
CA VAL A 4 6.14 -1.09 -14.27
C VAL A 4 6.27 0.33 -13.74
N ASN A 5 6.69 1.25 -14.59
CA ASN A 5 6.70 2.68 -14.31
C ASN A 5 6.22 3.44 -15.54
N THR A 6 5.04 4.07 -15.45
CA THR A 6 4.43 4.79 -16.57
C THR A 6 4.62 6.30 -16.46
N PRO A 7 4.77 7.03 -17.59
CA PRO A 7 4.97 8.48 -17.57
C PRO A 7 3.89 9.23 -16.79
N GLN A 8 4.29 10.30 -16.09
CA GLN A 8 3.37 11.11 -15.29
C GLN A 8 2.65 12.19 -16.09
N ILE A 9 3.20 12.61 -17.23
CA ILE A 9 2.63 13.62 -18.12
C ILE A 9 2.22 12.90 -19.40
N LEU A 10 0.93 12.89 -19.70
CA LEU A 10 0.35 12.16 -20.82
C LEU A 10 -0.51 13.11 -21.65
N ASP A 11 -0.52 12.90 -22.96
CA ASP A 11 -1.31 13.70 -23.90
C ASP A 11 -2.79 13.69 -23.49
N ARG A 12 -3.44 14.86 -23.53
CA ARG A 12 -4.84 15.04 -23.15
C ARG A 12 -5.77 14.04 -23.86
N SER A 13 -5.49 13.70 -25.11
CA SER A 13 -6.29 12.78 -25.93
C SER A 13 -6.43 11.38 -25.31
N LEU A 14 -5.46 10.92 -24.53
CA LEU A 14 -5.55 9.63 -23.83
C LEU A 14 -6.67 9.65 -22.77
N TRP A 15 -6.82 10.77 -22.08
CA TRP A 15 -7.83 10.96 -21.02
C TRP A 15 -9.23 11.16 -21.59
N GLU A 16 -9.33 11.78 -22.77
CA GLU A 16 -10.58 11.91 -23.53
C GLU A 16 -11.04 10.52 -24.01
N ARG A 17 -10.14 9.75 -24.63
CA ARG A 17 -10.43 8.38 -25.09
C ARG A 17 -10.83 7.47 -23.92
N SER A 18 -10.14 7.54 -22.78
CA SER A 18 -10.49 6.75 -21.59
C SER A 18 -11.77 7.22 -20.89
N GLY A 19 -12.32 8.39 -21.26
CA GLY A 19 -13.50 8.99 -20.63
C GLY A 19 -13.23 9.73 -19.31
N HIS A 20 -11.98 9.75 -18.84
CA HIS A 20 -11.59 10.45 -17.61
C HIS A 20 -11.68 11.96 -17.75
N TRP A 21 -11.40 12.50 -18.94
CA TRP A 21 -11.48 13.93 -19.17
C TRP A 21 -12.91 14.46 -18.95
N ASP A 22 -13.91 13.76 -19.51
CA ASP A 22 -15.31 14.17 -19.44
C ASP A 22 -15.89 14.05 -18.02
N LYS A 23 -15.53 12.97 -17.29
CA LYS A 23 -16.10 12.67 -15.96
C LYS A 23 -15.28 13.21 -14.79
N PHE A 24 -13.97 13.32 -14.95
CA PHE A 24 -13.02 13.65 -13.88
C PHE A 24 -12.14 14.87 -14.19
N GLY A 25 -12.30 15.51 -15.36
CA GLY A 25 -11.44 16.60 -15.83
C GLY A 25 -11.26 17.77 -14.87
N HIS A 26 -12.27 18.10 -14.08
CA HIS A 26 -12.20 19.17 -13.06
C HIS A 26 -11.16 18.90 -11.96
N MET A 27 -10.78 17.64 -11.75
CA MET A 27 -9.76 17.19 -10.79
C MET A 27 -8.40 16.96 -11.44
N ILE A 28 -8.22 17.22 -12.73
CA ILE A 28 -6.97 16.94 -13.45
C ILE A 28 -6.13 18.22 -13.53
N PHE A 29 -4.85 18.11 -13.17
CA PHE A 29 -3.89 19.17 -13.49
C PHE A 29 -3.50 19.06 -14.97
N ALA A 30 -3.66 20.17 -15.71
CA ALA A 30 -3.29 20.26 -17.11
C ALA A 30 -2.08 21.20 -17.31
N THR A 31 -1.30 20.95 -18.35
CA THR A 31 -0.19 21.79 -18.80
C THR A 31 -0.17 21.85 -20.32
N HIS A 32 0.52 22.83 -20.88
CA HIS A 32 0.60 23.07 -22.32
C HIS A 32 2.05 23.24 -22.75
N THR A 33 2.45 22.52 -23.81
CA THR A 33 3.78 22.68 -24.41
C THR A 33 3.73 22.35 -25.90
N GLU A 34 4.48 23.09 -26.71
CA GLU A 34 4.62 22.88 -28.17
C GLU A 34 3.28 22.75 -28.92
N GLY A 35 2.27 23.55 -28.53
CA GLY A 35 0.96 23.52 -29.17
C GLY A 35 0.09 22.30 -28.82
N ARG A 36 0.46 21.54 -27.78
CA ARG A 36 -0.29 20.38 -27.29
C ARG A 36 -0.65 20.51 -25.82
N ASP A 37 -1.84 20.02 -25.49
CA ASP A 37 -2.32 19.91 -24.12
C ASP A 37 -1.95 18.56 -23.53
N TYR A 38 -1.42 18.59 -22.31
CA TYR A 38 -1.09 17.41 -21.53
C TYR A 38 -1.80 17.48 -20.18
N ALA A 39 -1.98 16.31 -19.58
CA ALA A 39 -2.44 16.18 -18.22
C ALA A 39 -1.41 15.44 -17.38
N ILE A 40 -1.25 15.89 -16.14
CA ILE A 40 -0.54 15.14 -15.11
C ILE A 40 -1.49 14.05 -14.64
N LYS A 41 -1.04 12.78 -14.68
CA LYS A 41 -1.92 11.62 -14.47
C LYS A 41 -2.65 11.68 -13.12
N PRO A 42 -4.00 11.64 -13.09
CA PRO A 42 -4.77 11.50 -11.86
C PRO A 42 -4.93 10.04 -11.40
N MET A 43 -4.64 9.08 -12.29
CA MET A 43 -4.78 7.62 -12.15
C MET A 43 -3.81 6.92 -13.11
N ASN A 44 -3.39 5.68 -12.82
CA ASN A 44 -2.41 4.97 -13.66
C ASN A 44 -3.04 4.15 -14.78
N CYS A 45 -4.35 3.84 -14.69
CA CYS A 45 -5.07 2.89 -15.53
C CYS A 45 -4.82 3.09 -17.04
N PRO A 46 -4.95 4.30 -17.62
CA PRO A 46 -4.75 4.48 -19.06
C PRO A 46 -3.33 4.16 -19.52
N GLY A 47 -2.32 4.44 -18.69
CA GLY A 47 -0.92 4.09 -18.94
C GLY A 47 -0.70 2.58 -18.92
N HIS A 48 -1.30 1.88 -17.95
CA HIS A 48 -1.22 0.41 -17.86
C HIS A 48 -1.88 -0.27 -19.06
N VAL A 49 -2.98 0.27 -19.59
CA VAL A 49 -3.56 -0.23 -20.85
C VAL A 49 -2.60 -0.03 -22.02
N GLN A 50 -1.85 1.08 -22.09
CA GLN A 50 -0.84 1.24 -23.15
C GLN A 50 0.30 0.23 -23.04
N VAL A 51 0.67 -0.19 -21.83
CA VAL A 51 1.64 -1.27 -21.59
C VAL A 51 1.06 -2.61 -22.04
N TYR A 52 -0.17 -2.93 -21.66
CA TYR A 52 -0.85 -4.16 -22.09
C TYR A 52 -0.92 -4.28 -23.62
N ASN A 53 -1.22 -3.17 -24.30
CA ASN A 53 -1.30 -3.07 -25.76
C ASN A 53 0.05 -3.30 -26.47
N GLN A 54 1.19 -3.33 -25.75
CA GLN A 54 2.47 -3.66 -26.35
C GLN A 54 2.55 -5.15 -26.65
N GLY A 55 2.52 -5.50 -27.94
CA GLY A 55 2.59 -6.88 -28.42
C GLY A 55 1.24 -7.61 -28.36
N LEU A 56 1.14 -8.70 -29.11
CA LEU A 56 -0.06 -9.55 -29.14
C LEU A 56 -0.19 -10.33 -27.82
N LYS A 57 -1.43 -10.52 -27.37
CA LYS A 57 -1.77 -11.33 -26.19
C LYS A 57 -2.61 -12.52 -26.61
N SER A 58 -2.29 -13.70 -26.09
CA SER A 58 -3.11 -14.91 -26.19
C SER A 58 -3.93 -15.08 -24.91
N TYR A 59 -5.04 -15.81 -24.98
CA TYR A 59 -5.77 -16.28 -23.80
C TYR A 59 -4.87 -17.00 -22.78
N ARG A 60 -3.78 -17.62 -23.23
CA ARG A 60 -2.77 -18.28 -22.37
C ARG A 60 -1.89 -17.31 -21.59
N ASP A 61 -1.82 -16.06 -22.02
CA ASP A 61 -1.06 -15.01 -21.32
C ASP A 61 -1.92 -14.35 -20.23
N LEU A 62 -3.22 -14.68 -20.16
CA LEU A 62 -4.13 -14.20 -19.14
C LEU A 62 -4.19 -15.18 -17.95
N PRO A 63 -4.31 -14.67 -16.70
CA PRO A 63 -4.43 -13.26 -16.33
C PRO A 63 -3.08 -12.50 -16.36
N TYR A 64 -3.06 -11.36 -17.04
CA TYR A 64 -1.90 -10.47 -17.14
C TYR A 64 -1.96 -9.38 -16.06
N ARG A 65 -1.02 -9.38 -15.12
CA ARG A 65 -1.09 -8.56 -13.89
C ARG A 65 -0.01 -7.49 -13.86
N ILE A 66 -0.38 -6.22 -13.99
CA ILE A 66 0.54 -5.07 -13.92
C ILE A 66 0.42 -4.41 -12.55
N ALA A 67 1.53 -4.05 -11.91
CA ALA A 67 1.56 -3.22 -10.71
C ALA A 67 2.44 -1.98 -10.92
N GLU A 68 2.12 -0.88 -10.25
CA GLU A 68 2.95 0.33 -10.22
C GLU A 68 2.73 1.03 -8.87
N PHE A 69 3.82 1.37 -8.17
CA PHE A 69 3.77 2.39 -7.12
C PHE A 69 3.60 3.78 -7.74
N GLY A 70 2.42 4.00 -8.32
CA GLY A 70 2.18 5.08 -9.26
C GLY A 70 1.96 6.41 -8.56
N THR A 71 2.85 7.37 -8.82
CA THR A 71 2.69 8.75 -8.34
C THR A 71 1.69 9.48 -9.23
N VAL A 72 0.53 9.83 -8.65
CA VAL A 72 -0.57 10.52 -9.32
C VAL A 72 -0.84 11.88 -8.69
N HIS A 73 -1.56 12.74 -9.42
CA HIS A 73 -1.92 14.07 -8.96
C HIS A 73 -3.40 14.38 -9.18
N ARG A 74 -4.08 14.88 -8.15
CA ARG A 74 -5.47 15.34 -8.21
C ARG A 74 -5.57 16.78 -7.74
N ASN A 75 -6.29 17.61 -8.49
CA ASN A 75 -6.52 19.02 -8.20
C ASN A 75 -7.57 19.20 -7.10
N GLU A 76 -7.29 18.62 -5.93
CA GLU A 76 -8.13 18.72 -4.76
C GLU A 76 -8.33 20.20 -4.35
N PRO A 77 -9.56 20.60 -3.99
CA PRO A 77 -9.82 21.94 -3.47
C PRO A 77 -8.94 22.21 -2.24
N SER A 78 -8.31 23.38 -2.18
CA SER A 78 -7.32 23.71 -1.15
C SER A 78 -7.86 23.58 0.28
N GLY A 79 -9.16 23.88 0.49
CA GLY A 79 -9.82 23.76 1.79
C GLY A 79 -10.05 22.32 2.27
N THR A 80 -9.82 21.32 1.43
CA THR A 80 -9.99 19.89 1.79
C THR A 80 -8.69 19.19 2.15
N LEU A 81 -7.54 19.83 1.94
CA LEU A 81 -6.23 19.24 2.18
C LEU A 81 -6.01 19.03 3.68
N HIS A 82 -5.49 17.86 4.05
CA HIS A 82 -5.27 17.51 5.45
C HIS A 82 -4.10 16.55 5.63
N GLY A 83 -2.93 17.09 6.00
CA GLY A 83 -1.73 16.31 6.32
C GLY A 83 -1.44 15.22 5.28
N LEU A 84 -1.27 13.99 5.76
CA LEU A 84 -1.11 12.79 4.93
C LEU A 84 -2.44 12.18 4.47
N MET A 85 -3.57 12.55 5.10
CA MET A 85 -4.87 11.94 4.84
C MET A 85 -5.50 12.38 3.52
N ARG A 86 -5.23 13.62 3.08
CA ARG A 86 -5.73 14.17 1.82
C ARG A 86 -4.73 15.14 1.22
N ALA A 87 -4.07 14.70 0.14
CA ALA A 87 -3.01 15.42 -0.55
C ALA A 87 -3.29 15.51 -2.06
N ARG A 88 -2.65 16.48 -2.73
CA ARG A 88 -2.74 16.65 -4.19
C ARG A 88 -1.83 15.70 -4.97
N ARG A 89 -0.68 15.34 -4.39
CA ARG A 89 0.23 14.32 -4.88
C ARG A 89 0.16 13.15 -3.91
N PHE A 90 0.00 11.95 -4.44
CA PHE A 90 0.12 10.74 -3.66
C PHE A 90 0.57 9.57 -4.53
N THR A 91 1.07 8.53 -3.87
CA THR A 91 1.58 7.31 -4.48
C THR A 91 0.65 6.17 -4.08
N GLN A 92 0.12 5.42 -5.04
CA GLN A 92 -0.73 4.27 -4.74
C GLN A 92 -0.01 2.96 -5.02
N ASP A 93 -0.33 1.90 -4.26
CA ASP A 93 0.04 0.52 -4.58
C ASP A 93 -0.87 -0.06 -5.69
N ASP A 94 -0.95 0.69 -6.78
CA ASP A 94 -1.94 0.51 -7.84
C ASP A 94 -1.60 -0.69 -8.71
N ALA A 95 -2.60 -1.47 -9.08
CA ALA A 95 -2.42 -2.60 -9.97
C ALA A 95 -3.65 -2.82 -10.86
N HIS A 96 -3.38 -3.32 -12.06
CA HIS A 96 -4.37 -3.58 -13.08
C HIS A 96 -4.18 -4.99 -13.60
N ILE A 97 -5.22 -5.81 -13.46
CA ILE A 97 -5.25 -7.19 -13.94
C ILE A 97 -6.13 -7.25 -15.17
N PHE A 98 -5.60 -7.79 -16.26
CA PHE A 98 -6.34 -8.08 -17.47
C PHE A 98 -6.62 -9.58 -17.49
N CYS A 99 -7.88 -9.97 -17.45
CA CYS A 99 -8.30 -11.37 -17.43
C CYS A 99 -9.47 -11.60 -18.39
N SER A 100 -9.77 -12.86 -18.69
CA SER A 100 -11.00 -13.22 -19.38
C SER A 100 -12.20 -13.18 -18.41
N GLU A 101 -13.43 -13.18 -18.95
CA GLU A 101 -14.65 -13.15 -18.11
C GLU A 101 -14.76 -14.36 -17.18
N ASP A 102 -14.31 -15.54 -17.62
CA ASP A 102 -14.31 -16.79 -16.85
C ASP A 102 -13.30 -16.80 -15.70
N GLN A 103 -12.19 -16.04 -15.83
CA GLN A 103 -11.16 -15.90 -14.79
C GLN A 103 -11.53 -14.86 -13.73
N LEU A 104 -12.53 -14.01 -13.98
CA LEU A 104 -12.84 -12.83 -13.14
C LEU A 104 -13.13 -13.22 -11.68
N ALA A 105 -13.96 -14.24 -11.45
CA ALA A 105 -14.35 -14.65 -10.11
C ALA A 105 -13.16 -15.13 -9.27
N GLU A 106 -12.27 -15.93 -9.87
CA GLU A 106 -11.06 -16.42 -9.22
C GLU A 106 -10.09 -15.27 -8.88
N GLU A 107 -9.90 -14.32 -9.79
CA GLU A 107 -9.03 -13.16 -9.55
C GLU A 107 -9.57 -12.26 -8.43
N VAL A 108 -10.88 -11.97 -8.42
CA VAL A 108 -11.51 -11.18 -7.34
C VAL A 108 -11.39 -11.91 -6.00
N ALA A 109 -11.66 -13.22 -5.97
CA ALA A 109 -11.51 -14.04 -4.76
C ALA A 109 -10.07 -14.00 -4.22
N SER A 110 -9.07 -14.19 -5.08
CA SER A 110 -7.67 -14.14 -4.70
C SER A 110 -7.26 -12.75 -4.18
N LEU A 111 -7.77 -11.68 -4.78
CA LEU A 111 -7.50 -10.32 -4.35
C LEU A 111 -8.09 -10.00 -2.98
N ILE A 112 -9.28 -10.53 -2.68
CA ILE A 112 -9.89 -10.40 -1.35
C ILE A 112 -9.00 -11.05 -0.30
N ASP A 113 -8.53 -12.28 -0.54
CA ASP A 113 -7.66 -13.01 0.39
C ASP A 113 -6.33 -12.29 0.60
N GLN A 114 -5.71 -11.80 -0.47
CA GLN A 114 -4.48 -11.00 -0.41
C GLN A 114 -4.69 -9.72 0.42
N THR A 115 -5.85 -9.09 0.29
CA THR A 115 -6.18 -7.85 1.01
C THR A 115 -6.31 -8.13 2.52
N PHE A 116 -7.00 -9.20 2.90
CA PHE A 116 -7.10 -9.62 4.31
C PHE A 116 -5.74 -9.99 4.91
N ASP A 117 -4.93 -10.79 4.21
CA ASP A 117 -3.59 -11.18 4.67
C ASP A 117 -2.76 -9.93 4.98
N ILE A 118 -2.65 -9.01 4.01
CA ILE A 118 -1.87 -7.78 4.16
C ILE A 118 -2.36 -6.93 5.34
N TYR A 119 -3.67 -6.75 5.49
CA TYR A 119 -4.20 -5.98 6.61
C TYR A 119 -3.94 -6.61 7.97
N GLN A 120 -4.02 -7.94 8.06
CA GLN A 120 -3.65 -8.67 9.26
C GLN A 120 -2.17 -8.44 9.62
N ARG A 121 -1.26 -8.43 8.64
CA ARG A 121 0.18 -8.12 8.88
C ARG A 121 0.39 -6.72 9.47
N PHE A 122 -0.45 -5.77 9.09
CA PHE A 122 -0.46 -4.40 9.60
C PHE A 122 -1.29 -4.22 10.89
N GLY A 123 -1.80 -5.30 11.49
CA GLY A 123 -2.52 -5.27 12.77
C GLY A 123 -3.98 -4.80 12.67
N PHE A 124 -4.60 -4.88 11.50
CA PHE A 124 -6.01 -4.56 11.33
C PHE A 124 -6.88 -5.84 11.34
N ASP A 125 -7.53 -6.10 12.46
CA ASP A 125 -8.40 -7.28 12.65
C ASP A 125 -9.89 -7.00 12.37
N ASP A 126 -10.33 -5.74 12.50
CA ASP A 126 -11.73 -5.31 12.31
C ASP A 126 -11.86 -4.61 10.94
N ILE A 127 -12.18 -5.41 9.92
CA ILE A 127 -12.33 -4.99 8.53
C ILE A 127 -13.79 -5.18 8.14
N THR A 128 -14.40 -4.10 7.64
CA THR A 128 -15.75 -4.14 7.09
C THR A 128 -15.73 -3.92 5.59
N MET A 129 -16.61 -4.60 4.86
CA MET A 129 -16.66 -4.55 3.40
C MET A 129 -17.92 -3.88 2.90
N ALA A 130 -17.80 -3.18 1.77
CA ALA A 130 -18.92 -2.59 1.07
C ALA A 130 -18.86 -2.87 -0.43
N LEU A 131 -20.00 -3.17 -1.04
CA LEU A 131 -20.18 -3.24 -2.50
C LEU A 131 -20.81 -1.93 -2.97
N SER A 132 -20.01 -1.08 -3.63
CA SER A 132 -20.47 0.17 -4.20
C SER A 132 -20.92 -0.02 -5.65
N THR A 133 -22.21 0.23 -5.92
CA THR A 133 -22.85 -0.03 -7.22
C THR A 133 -22.98 1.22 -8.08
N ARG A 134 -23.50 1.08 -9.30
CA ARG A 134 -23.48 2.09 -10.36
C ARG A 134 -23.92 3.50 -9.93
N PRO A 135 -23.12 4.55 -10.20
CA PRO A 135 -23.54 5.94 -10.01
C PRO A 135 -24.44 6.41 -11.17
N GLU A 136 -25.10 7.56 -10.98
CA GLU A 136 -25.86 8.22 -12.04
C GLU A 136 -24.98 8.61 -13.23
N GLN A 137 -23.79 9.17 -12.96
CA GLN A 137 -22.82 9.52 -13.98
C GLN A 137 -21.82 8.39 -14.23
N ARG A 138 -22.08 7.58 -15.26
CA ARG A 138 -21.23 6.43 -15.62
C ARG A 138 -20.92 6.31 -17.11
N VAL A 139 -19.98 5.43 -17.42
CA VAL A 139 -19.64 4.96 -18.77
C VAL A 139 -19.92 3.46 -18.89
N GLY A 140 -20.13 2.98 -20.11
CA GLY A 140 -20.49 1.58 -20.38
C GLY A 140 -22.00 1.35 -20.41
N ALA A 141 -22.41 0.26 -21.06
CA ALA A 141 -23.81 -0.16 -21.18
C ALA A 141 -24.33 -0.79 -19.88
N ASP A 142 -25.64 -0.80 -19.69
CA ASP A 142 -26.29 -1.32 -18.46
C ASP A 142 -25.99 -2.80 -18.26
N GLU A 143 -25.93 -3.57 -19.33
CA GLU A 143 -25.65 -4.99 -19.31
C GLU A 143 -24.22 -5.28 -18.81
N LEU A 144 -23.26 -4.41 -19.10
CA LEU A 144 -21.88 -4.53 -18.59
C LEU A 144 -21.82 -4.22 -17.08
N TRP A 145 -22.65 -3.28 -16.63
CA TRP A 145 -22.78 -2.97 -15.21
C TRP A 145 -23.47 -4.09 -14.44
N ASP A 146 -24.53 -4.69 -15.01
CA ASP A 146 -25.22 -5.84 -14.42
C ASP A 146 -24.22 -6.99 -14.23
N LYS A 147 -23.43 -7.31 -15.27
CA LYS A 147 -22.36 -8.30 -15.19
C LYS A 147 -21.34 -8.00 -14.08
N ALA A 148 -20.85 -6.76 -14.03
CA ALA A 148 -19.83 -6.36 -13.07
C ALA A 148 -20.32 -6.40 -11.62
N GLU A 149 -21.53 -5.92 -11.38
CA GLU A 149 -22.15 -5.92 -10.05
C GLU A 149 -22.42 -7.35 -9.58
N SER A 150 -23.01 -8.19 -10.43
CA SER A 150 -23.23 -9.60 -10.12
C SER A 150 -21.93 -10.37 -9.89
N ALA A 151 -20.88 -10.10 -10.67
CA ALA A 151 -19.58 -10.76 -10.47
C ALA A 151 -18.99 -10.45 -9.08
N LEU A 152 -19.04 -9.19 -8.65
CA LEU A 152 -18.56 -8.79 -7.33
C LEU A 152 -19.44 -9.33 -6.20
N GLU A 153 -20.76 -9.26 -6.34
CA GLU A 153 -21.72 -9.75 -5.34
C GLU A 153 -21.60 -11.26 -5.13
N ASN A 154 -21.50 -12.03 -6.22
CA ASN A 154 -21.30 -13.48 -6.17
C ASN A 154 -19.98 -13.83 -5.50
N ALA A 155 -18.88 -13.16 -5.84
CA ALA A 155 -17.57 -13.41 -5.22
C ALA A 155 -17.59 -13.19 -3.70
N LEU A 156 -18.33 -12.19 -3.22
CA LEU A 156 -18.51 -11.93 -1.79
C LEU A 156 -19.37 -13.00 -1.11
N THR A 157 -20.48 -13.36 -1.75
CA THR A 157 -21.45 -14.32 -1.21
C THR A 157 -20.90 -15.74 -1.19
N GLU A 158 -20.19 -16.17 -2.24
CA GLU A 158 -19.55 -17.49 -2.30
C GLU A 158 -18.44 -17.66 -1.26
N LYS A 159 -17.73 -16.57 -0.92
CA LYS A 159 -16.77 -16.55 0.19
C LYS A 159 -17.43 -16.50 1.57
N GLY A 160 -18.74 -16.31 1.65
CA GLY A 160 -19.47 -16.17 2.92
C GLY A 160 -19.06 -14.92 3.71
N LEU A 161 -18.66 -13.84 3.02
CA LEU A 161 -18.26 -12.59 3.64
C LEU A 161 -19.46 -11.67 3.85
N ASP A 162 -19.53 -11.03 5.01
CA ASP A 162 -20.52 -9.99 5.27
C ASP A 162 -20.12 -8.68 4.56
N PHE A 163 -21.06 -8.09 3.84
CA PHE A 163 -20.87 -6.80 3.18
C PHE A 163 -22.14 -5.96 3.19
N ARG A 164 -21.96 -4.64 3.12
CA ARG A 164 -23.06 -3.69 2.89
C ARG A 164 -23.12 -3.29 1.42
N VAL A 165 -24.30 -3.09 0.87
CA VAL A 165 -24.46 -2.47 -0.45
C VAL A 165 -24.52 -0.96 -0.30
N GLN A 166 -23.80 -0.23 -1.15
CA GLN A 166 -23.79 1.22 -1.24
C GLN A 166 -24.27 1.68 -2.63
N PRO A 167 -25.57 1.94 -2.78
CA PRO A 167 -26.14 2.38 -4.05
C PRO A 167 -25.53 3.71 -4.51
N GLY A 168 -24.98 3.74 -5.73
CA GLY A 168 -24.50 4.98 -6.35
C GLY A 168 -23.08 5.42 -6.01
N GLU A 169 -22.36 4.65 -5.18
CA GLU A 169 -21.00 4.99 -4.72
C GLU A 169 -19.88 4.36 -5.57
N GLY A 170 -20.22 3.59 -6.61
CA GLY A 170 -19.28 3.03 -7.58
C GLY A 170 -18.55 4.13 -8.36
N ALA A 171 -17.38 3.82 -8.94
CA ALA A 171 -16.73 4.81 -9.81
C ALA A 171 -17.43 4.89 -11.17
N PHE A 172 -17.15 5.93 -11.94
CA PHE A 172 -17.84 6.14 -13.22
C PHE A 172 -17.63 5.00 -14.24
N TYR A 173 -16.61 4.15 -14.08
CA TYR A 173 -16.27 3.07 -15.01
C TYR A 173 -16.48 1.65 -14.46
N GLY A 174 -17.00 1.49 -13.23
CA GLY A 174 -17.34 0.16 -12.72
C GLY A 174 -17.66 0.10 -11.22
N PRO A 175 -18.34 -0.97 -10.77
CA PRO A 175 -18.61 -1.21 -9.36
C PRO A 175 -17.34 -1.64 -8.64
N LYS A 176 -17.33 -1.53 -7.31
CA LYS A 176 -16.15 -1.84 -6.50
C LYS A 176 -16.51 -2.45 -5.16
N ILE A 177 -15.64 -3.33 -4.69
CA ILE A 177 -15.54 -3.76 -3.30
C ILE A 177 -14.63 -2.76 -2.59
N GLU A 178 -15.08 -2.23 -1.47
CA GLU A 178 -14.33 -1.34 -0.61
C GLU A 178 -14.03 -2.00 0.73
N PHE A 179 -12.80 -1.86 1.19
CA PHE A 179 -12.37 -2.34 2.51
C PHE A 179 -12.22 -1.15 3.45
N THR A 180 -12.97 -1.19 4.54
CA THR A 180 -12.93 -0.17 5.59
C THR A 180 -12.24 -0.75 6.82
N LEU A 181 -11.07 -0.19 7.12
CA LEU A 181 -10.28 -0.51 8.31
C LEU A 181 -10.78 0.29 9.50
N LYS A 182 -10.84 -0.33 10.66
CA LYS A 182 -11.08 0.38 11.91
C LYS A 182 -9.78 0.55 12.68
N ASP A 183 -9.48 1.78 13.08
CA ASP A 183 -8.29 2.04 13.91
C ASP A 183 -8.51 1.72 15.40
N CYS A 184 -7.44 1.79 16.19
CA CYS A 184 -7.45 1.43 17.61
C CYS A 184 -8.35 2.31 18.49
N ILE A 185 -8.83 3.46 17.99
CA ILE A 185 -9.79 4.35 18.67
C ILE A 185 -11.17 4.35 18.02
N GLY A 186 -11.42 3.43 17.08
CA GLY A 186 -12.73 3.17 16.50
C GLY A 186 -13.12 4.02 15.30
N ARG A 187 -12.19 4.76 14.67
CA ARG A 187 -12.47 5.49 13.42
C ARG A 187 -12.37 4.55 12.22
N ASN A 188 -13.23 4.79 11.23
CA ASN A 188 -13.31 4.01 10.00
C ASN A 188 -12.54 4.68 8.86
N TRP A 189 -11.68 3.91 8.20
CA TRP A 189 -10.82 4.35 7.11
C TRP A 189 -11.00 3.44 5.90
N GLN A 190 -11.67 3.95 4.87
CA GLN A 190 -11.70 3.27 3.58
C GLN A 190 -10.29 3.28 2.96
N CYS A 191 -9.74 2.09 2.73
CA CYS A 191 -8.41 1.90 2.16
C CYS A 191 -8.50 1.14 0.84
N GLY A 192 -8.49 -0.19 0.90
CA GLY A 192 -8.40 -1.04 -0.26
C GLY A 192 -9.66 -1.00 -1.10
N THR A 193 -9.46 -1.22 -2.39
CA THR A 193 -10.53 -1.29 -3.37
C THR A 193 -10.22 -2.36 -4.40
N ILE A 194 -11.22 -3.17 -4.75
CA ILE A 194 -11.18 -4.06 -5.92
C ILE A 194 -12.33 -3.63 -6.82
N GLN A 195 -12.02 -3.20 -8.03
CA GLN A 195 -12.97 -2.62 -8.96
C GLN A 195 -12.91 -3.30 -10.30
N VAL A 196 -14.08 -3.63 -10.85
CA VAL A 196 -14.19 -4.34 -12.13
C VAL A 196 -14.63 -3.35 -13.22
N ASP A 197 -13.86 -3.29 -14.30
CA ASP A 197 -14.06 -2.39 -15.44
C ASP A 197 -14.14 -3.18 -16.75
N PHE A 198 -15.32 -3.13 -17.37
CA PHE A 198 -15.61 -3.70 -18.69
C PHE A 198 -15.53 -2.66 -19.82
N SER A 199 -15.32 -1.39 -19.49
CA SER A 199 -15.39 -0.25 -20.40
C SER A 199 -14.02 0.17 -20.91
N MET A 200 -13.08 0.49 -20.01
CA MET A 200 -11.81 1.10 -20.40
C MET A 200 -10.94 0.24 -21.33
N PRO A 201 -10.85 -1.10 -21.17
CA PRO A 201 -10.10 -1.93 -22.10
C PRO A 201 -10.55 -1.75 -23.56
N GLY A 202 -11.86 -1.82 -23.80
CA GLY A 202 -12.43 -1.63 -25.14
C GLY A 202 -12.22 -0.21 -25.68
N ARG A 203 -12.39 0.82 -24.84
CA ARG A 203 -12.19 2.23 -25.23
C ARG A 203 -10.74 2.54 -25.65
N LEU A 204 -9.77 1.86 -25.05
CA LEU A 204 -8.35 2.06 -25.30
C LEU A 204 -7.73 0.99 -26.21
N GLY A 205 -8.55 0.08 -26.76
CA GLY A 205 -8.14 -0.90 -27.77
C GLY A 205 -7.37 -2.10 -27.23
N ALA A 206 -7.58 -2.46 -25.97
CA ALA A 206 -7.02 -3.68 -25.41
C ALA A 206 -7.76 -4.91 -25.95
N GLU A 207 -6.99 -5.89 -26.43
CA GLU A 207 -7.49 -7.12 -27.02
C GLU A 207 -6.55 -8.30 -26.76
N TYR A 208 -7.09 -9.51 -26.79
CA TYR A 208 -6.35 -10.78 -26.79
C TYR A 208 -6.96 -11.76 -27.81
N VAL A 209 -6.18 -12.76 -28.21
CA VAL A 209 -6.62 -13.85 -29.09
C VAL A 209 -7.17 -15.00 -28.25
N GLY A 210 -8.46 -15.29 -28.40
CA GLY A 210 -9.17 -16.36 -27.69
C GLY A 210 -8.82 -17.76 -28.20
N GLU A 211 -9.34 -18.79 -27.51
CA GLU A 211 -9.19 -20.19 -27.95
C GLU A 211 -9.84 -20.46 -29.32
N ASP A 212 -10.87 -19.68 -29.65
CA ASP A 212 -11.57 -19.68 -30.93
C ASP A 212 -10.79 -18.99 -32.06
N GLY A 213 -9.63 -18.41 -31.77
CA GLY A 213 -8.82 -17.64 -32.71
C GLY A 213 -9.37 -16.24 -33.00
N ALA A 214 -10.49 -15.84 -32.38
CA ALA A 214 -11.06 -14.51 -32.52
C ALA A 214 -10.39 -13.52 -31.54
N ARG A 215 -10.59 -12.23 -31.79
CA ARG A 215 -10.13 -11.14 -30.92
C ARG A 215 -11.21 -10.80 -29.91
N HIS A 216 -10.84 -10.82 -28.64
CA HIS A 216 -11.72 -10.53 -27.51
C HIS A 216 -11.16 -9.37 -26.69
N VAL A 217 -12.03 -8.64 -26.00
CA VAL A 217 -11.64 -7.56 -25.08
C VAL A 217 -11.48 -8.17 -23.69
N PRO A 218 -10.34 -7.96 -22.99
CA PRO A 218 -10.18 -8.45 -21.63
C PRO A 218 -11.01 -7.61 -20.65
N VAL A 219 -11.41 -8.23 -19.54
CA VAL A 219 -11.90 -7.51 -18.36
C VAL A 219 -10.70 -6.92 -17.63
N MET A 220 -10.83 -5.70 -17.10
CA MET A 220 -9.80 -5.10 -16.27
C MET A 220 -10.25 -4.99 -14.82
N ILE A 221 -9.44 -5.49 -13.90
CA ILE A 221 -9.63 -5.32 -12.47
C ILE A 221 -8.63 -4.29 -11.97
N HIS A 222 -9.13 -3.17 -11.45
CA HIS A 222 -8.32 -2.19 -10.74
C HIS A 222 -8.25 -2.60 -9.28
N ARG A 223 -7.06 -2.57 -8.70
CA ARG A 223 -6.92 -2.79 -7.27
C ARG A 223 -5.86 -1.91 -6.65
N ALA A 224 -6.15 -1.50 -5.42
CA ALA A 224 -5.18 -0.96 -4.48
C ALA A 224 -5.50 -1.62 -3.14
N ILE A 225 -4.48 -2.11 -2.43
CA ILE A 225 -4.67 -2.79 -1.14
C ILE A 225 -4.46 -1.75 -0.03
N LEU A 226 -3.35 -1.03 -0.07
CA LEU A 226 -3.06 0.04 0.91
C LEU A 226 -3.78 1.34 0.55
N GLY A 227 -4.05 1.56 -0.73
CA GLY A 227 -4.54 2.84 -1.24
C GLY A 227 -3.37 3.80 -1.46
N SER A 228 -3.51 5.06 -1.07
CA SER A 228 -2.36 5.98 -1.05
C SER A 228 -1.41 5.58 0.09
N LEU A 229 -0.12 5.43 -0.22
CA LEU A 229 0.92 5.18 0.79
C LEU A 229 0.98 6.30 1.82
N GLU A 230 0.84 7.56 1.40
CA GLU A 230 0.80 8.70 2.30
C GLU A 230 -0.35 8.56 3.30
N ARG A 231 -1.57 8.31 2.79
CA ARG A 231 -2.76 8.13 3.63
C ARG A 231 -2.63 6.92 4.54
N PHE A 232 -2.13 5.79 4.01
CA PHE A 232 -1.94 4.57 4.77
C PHE A 232 -0.92 4.75 5.90
N VAL A 233 0.20 5.45 5.66
CA VAL A 233 1.15 5.83 6.71
C VAL A 233 0.47 6.73 7.75
N GLY A 234 -0.36 7.69 7.34
CA GLY A 234 -1.17 8.48 8.26
C GLY A 234 -2.06 7.61 9.15
N ILE A 235 -2.76 6.64 8.58
CA ILE A 235 -3.61 5.69 9.32
C ILE A 235 -2.78 4.83 10.27
N LEU A 236 -1.61 4.35 9.85
CA LEU A 236 -0.72 3.54 10.71
C LEU A 236 -0.17 4.35 11.89
N ILE A 237 0.21 5.62 11.68
CA ILE A 237 0.66 6.51 12.77
C ILE A 237 -0.43 6.61 13.84
N GLU A 238 -1.67 6.82 13.40
CA GLU A 238 -2.84 6.94 14.28
C GLU A 238 -3.19 5.61 14.95
N HIS A 239 -3.24 4.52 14.20
CA HIS A 239 -3.55 3.17 14.69
C HIS A 239 -2.56 2.70 15.76
N TYR A 240 -1.26 2.98 15.59
CA TYR A 240 -0.25 2.63 16.59
C TYR A 240 0.02 3.72 17.63
N ALA A 241 -0.64 4.89 17.53
CA ALA A 241 -0.30 6.09 18.31
C ALA A 241 1.23 6.39 18.31
N GLY A 242 1.87 6.19 17.15
CA GLY A 242 3.32 6.32 16.94
C GLY A 242 4.18 5.19 17.53
N GLN A 243 3.60 4.16 18.15
CA GLN A 243 4.29 3.00 18.73
C GLN A 243 4.32 1.82 17.75
N PHE A 244 4.91 2.02 16.58
CA PHE A 244 4.94 1.02 15.51
C PHE A 244 5.52 -0.33 15.95
N PRO A 245 5.07 -1.48 15.41
CA PRO A 245 5.72 -2.76 15.64
C PRO A 245 7.18 -2.72 15.17
N LEU A 246 8.01 -3.66 15.66
CA LEU A 246 9.45 -3.66 15.40
C LEU A 246 9.76 -3.58 13.90
N TRP A 247 9.11 -4.41 13.08
CA TRP A 247 9.33 -4.48 11.64
C TRP A 247 9.03 -3.17 10.89
N LEU A 248 8.12 -2.33 11.42
CA LEU A 248 7.67 -1.08 10.81
C LEU A 248 8.38 0.16 11.40
N SER A 249 9.01 0.03 12.57
CA SER A 249 9.61 1.16 13.28
C SER A 249 10.77 1.79 12.50
N PRO A 250 10.83 3.13 12.33
CA PRO A 250 11.88 3.78 11.55
C PRO A 250 13.27 3.60 12.18
N GLU A 251 13.35 3.69 13.50
CA GLU A 251 14.50 3.29 14.31
C GLU A 251 14.04 2.12 15.18
N GLN A 252 14.64 0.94 14.97
CA GLN A 252 14.27 -0.29 15.68
C GLN A 252 15.03 -0.41 17.00
N VAL A 253 16.32 -0.07 16.96
CA VAL A 253 17.25 -0.28 18.07
C VAL A 253 18.16 0.94 18.22
N VAL A 254 18.33 1.42 19.45
CA VAL A 254 19.36 2.41 19.77
C VAL A 254 20.37 1.85 20.75
N VAL A 255 21.66 1.93 20.42
CA VAL A 255 22.78 1.43 21.22
C VAL A 255 23.52 2.59 21.88
N MET A 256 23.71 2.52 23.20
CA MET A 256 24.28 3.59 24.02
C MET A 256 25.39 3.06 24.92
N GLY A 257 26.47 3.82 25.06
CA GLY A 257 27.51 3.56 26.06
C GLY A 257 27.26 4.35 27.35
N ILE A 258 27.67 3.81 28.50
CA ILE A 258 27.62 4.53 29.80
C ILE A 258 28.63 5.69 29.84
N THR A 259 29.81 5.48 29.25
CA THR A 259 30.90 6.46 29.11
C THR A 259 31.59 6.32 27.76
N ASP A 260 32.43 7.29 27.40
CA ASP A 260 33.14 7.33 26.10
C ASP A 260 34.05 6.11 25.83
N LYS A 261 34.50 5.41 26.88
CA LYS A 261 35.34 4.21 26.73
C LYS A 261 34.63 3.06 26.00
N HIS A 262 33.29 3.05 26.00
CA HIS A 262 32.50 2.00 25.34
C HIS A 262 32.16 2.37 23.89
N ALA A 263 32.64 3.50 23.36
CA ALA A 263 32.23 4.01 22.05
C ALA A 263 32.52 3.03 20.91
N ASP A 264 33.68 2.38 20.93
CA ASP A 264 34.04 1.41 19.88
C ASP A 264 33.20 0.14 19.96
N TYR A 265 32.90 -0.34 21.17
CA TYR A 265 32.01 -1.48 21.37
C TYR A 265 30.57 -1.17 20.93
N VAL A 266 30.06 0.03 21.23
CA VAL A 266 28.74 0.49 20.76
C VAL A 266 28.67 0.55 19.23
N ARG A 267 29.74 0.99 18.57
CA ARG A 267 29.83 1.01 17.09
C ARG A 267 29.82 -0.41 16.53
N ASP A 268 30.59 -1.31 17.13
CA ASP A 268 30.64 -2.72 16.73
C ASP A 268 29.26 -3.39 16.81
N ILE A 269 28.58 -3.30 17.96
CA ILE A 269 27.22 -3.85 18.13
C ILE A 269 26.25 -3.24 17.10
N THR A 270 26.31 -1.92 16.90
CA THR A 270 25.46 -1.24 15.92
C THR A 270 25.70 -1.77 14.51
N GLN A 271 26.96 -2.05 14.15
CA GLN A 271 27.31 -2.62 12.86
C GLN A 271 26.83 -4.07 12.72
N ARG A 272 26.96 -4.89 13.76
CA ARG A 272 26.45 -6.28 13.79
C ARG A 272 24.93 -6.32 13.61
N LEU A 273 24.19 -5.46 14.32
CA LEU A 273 22.73 -5.32 14.16
C LEU A 273 22.36 -4.91 12.73
N LYS A 274 23.05 -3.91 12.15
CA LYS A 274 22.83 -3.49 10.76
C LYS A 274 23.15 -4.59 9.75
N ALA A 275 24.22 -5.35 9.98
CA ALA A 275 24.58 -6.49 9.14
C ALA A 275 23.51 -7.60 9.16
N ALA A 276 22.76 -7.72 10.25
CA ALA A 276 21.58 -8.58 10.37
C ALA A 276 20.29 -7.98 9.77
N GLY A 277 20.36 -6.80 9.14
CA GLY A 277 19.20 -6.15 8.52
C GLY A 277 18.37 -5.27 9.47
N LEU A 278 18.81 -5.07 10.72
CA LEU A 278 18.12 -4.22 11.69
C LEU A 278 18.47 -2.74 11.48
N ARG A 279 17.47 -1.88 11.62
CA ARG A 279 17.62 -0.41 11.62
C ARG A 279 18.10 0.06 12.99
N ALA A 280 19.40 -0.11 13.23
CA ALA A 280 20.06 0.27 14.48
C ALA A 280 20.80 1.62 14.38
N LYS A 281 20.87 2.35 15.51
CA LYS A 281 21.58 3.63 15.63
C LYS A 281 22.42 3.69 16.90
N ALA A 282 23.65 4.21 16.79
CA ALA A 282 24.50 4.47 17.93
C ALA A 282 24.24 5.88 18.49
N ASP A 283 24.10 6.02 19.81
CA ASP A 283 24.08 7.30 20.51
C ASP A 283 25.32 7.47 21.39
N LEU A 284 26.33 8.08 20.77
CA LEU A 284 27.65 8.35 21.32
C LEU A 284 27.79 9.76 21.91
N ARG A 285 26.69 10.50 22.10
CA ARG A 285 26.75 11.85 22.69
C ARG A 285 27.30 11.78 24.11
N ASN A 286 28.06 12.79 24.54
CA ASN A 286 28.55 12.90 25.91
C ASN A 286 27.43 13.43 26.84
N GLU A 287 26.42 12.59 27.05
CA GLU A 287 25.23 12.88 27.86
C GLU A 287 25.00 11.73 28.84
N LYS A 288 24.34 12.01 29.97
CA LYS A 288 24.00 10.97 30.96
C LYS A 288 23.13 9.88 30.30
N VAL A 289 23.44 8.61 30.54
CA VAL A 289 22.69 7.48 29.94
C VAL A 289 21.18 7.55 30.23
N GLY A 290 20.78 7.99 31.43
CA GLY A 290 19.37 8.18 31.77
C GLY A 290 18.67 9.27 30.94
N PHE A 291 19.40 10.32 30.53
CA PHE A 291 18.88 11.34 29.61
C PHE A 291 18.65 10.74 28.22
N LYS A 292 19.64 10.00 27.70
CA LYS A 292 19.53 9.31 26.39
C LYS A 292 18.37 8.31 26.37
N ILE A 293 18.24 7.48 27.42
CA ILE A 293 17.12 6.54 27.56
C ILE A 293 15.78 7.28 27.49
N ARG A 294 15.63 8.38 28.24
CA ARG A 294 14.39 9.17 28.25
C ARG A 294 14.07 9.75 26.87
N GLU A 295 15.07 10.29 26.17
CA GLU A 295 14.88 10.87 24.84
C GLU A 295 14.42 9.81 23.83
N HIS A 296 15.10 8.67 23.76
CA HIS A 296 14.72 7.59 22.83
C HIS A 296 13.41 6.88 23.22
N THR A 297 13.08 6.86 24.52
CA THR A 297 11.75 6.42 24.98
C THR A 297 10.65 7.35 24.47
N LEU A 298 10.86 8.67 24.47
CA LEU A 298 9.91 9.64 23.90
C LEU A 298 9.75 9.47 22.39
N GLN A 299 10.82 9.08 21.68
CA GLN A 299 10.81 8.73 20.26
C GLN A 299 10.19 7.35 19.96
N ARG A 300 9.73 6.61 20.99
CA ARG A 300 9.07 5.31 20.88
C ARG A 300 9.92 4.20 20.23
N VAL A 301 11.24 4.31 20.32
CA VAL A 301 12.17 3.28 19.82
C VAL A 301 11.87 1.94 20.51
N PRO A 302 11.64 0.84 19.76
CA PRO A 302 11.29 -0.47 20.33
C PRO A 302 12.28 -1.00 21.36
N TYR A 303 13.59 -0.92 21.05
CA TYR A 303 14.66 -1.47 21.89
C TYR A 303 15.77 -0.47 22.16
N LEU A 304 16.13 -0.32 23.43
CA LEU A 304 17.21 0.52 23.93
C LEU A 304 18.28 -0.39 24.53
N LEU A 305 19.48 -0.38 23.95
CA LEU A 305 20.60 -1.20 24.39
C LEU A 305 21.61 -0.33 25.12
N VAL A 306 22.03 -0.76 26.30
CA VAL A 306 23.03 -0.07 27.11
C VAL A 306 24.25 -0.96 27.27
N ALA A 307 25.43 -0.41 26.97
CA ALA A 307 26.72 -1.06 27.11
C ALA A 307 27.57 -0.36 28.19
N GLY A 308 27.91 -1.10 29.24
CA GLY A 308 28.91 -0.76 30.24
C GLY A 308 30.13 -1.67 30.16
N ASP A 309 30.96 -1.64 31.21
CA ASP A 309 32.16 -2.49 31.30
C ASP A 309 31.81 -3.97 31.25
N ARG A 310 30.83 -4.36 32.07
CA ARG A 310 30.41 -5.76 32.20
C ARG A 310 29.83 -6.30 30.89
N GLU A 311 29.05 -5.47 30.20
CA GLU A 311 28.48 -5.80 28.89
C GLU A 311 29.56 -5.95 27.81
N MET A 312 30.56 -5.06 27.82
CA MET A 312 31.71 -5.12 26.91
C MET A 312 32.62 -6.34 27.16
N GLU A 313 32.86 -6.70 28.42
CA GLU A 313 33.67 -7.88 28.78
C GLU A 313 33.04 -9.21 28.36
N GLN A 314 31.70 -9.25 28.26
CA GLN A 314 30.93 -10.48 28.03
C GLN A 314 30.30 -10.56 26.64
N ASP A 315 30.64 -9.65 25.73
CA ASP A 315 29.99 -9.51 24.41
C ASP A 315 28.45 -9.50 24.49
N SER A 316 27.93 -8.72 25.43
CA SER A 316 26.51 -8.60 25.75
C SER A 316 26.04 -7.15 25.81
N VAL A 317 24.73 -6.95 26.00
CA VAL A 317 24.08 -5.65 26.18
C VAL A 317 22.97 -5.75 27.21
N ALA A 318 22.76 -4.69 27.99
CA ALA A 318 21.56 -4.56 28.80
C ALA A 318 20.41 -4.06 27.91
N VAL A 319 19.31 -4.80 27.86
CA VAL A 319 18.21 -4.58 26.91
C VAL A 319 16.98 -4.04 27.63
N ARG A 320 16.52 -2.87 27.21
CA ARG A 320 15.28 -2.26 27.70
C ARG A 320 14.30 -2.08 26.55
N THR A 321 13.05 -2.47 26.74
CA THR A 321 11.99 -2.28 25.74
C THR A 321 11.37 -0.90 25.86
N ARG A 322 10.65 -0.45 24.82
CA ARG A 322 9.92 0.83 24.84
C ARG A 322 8.86 0.92 25.95
N SER A 323 8.29 -0.22 26.37
CA SER A 323 7.30 -0.28 27.47
C SER A 323 7.95 -0.08 28.85
N GLY A 324 9.28 -0.07 28.89
CA GLY A 324 10.06 0.10 30.12
C GLY A 324 10.43 -1.21 30.80
N GLU A 325 10.12 -2.36 30.18
CA GLU A 325 10.58 -3.66 30.65
C GLU A 325 12.09 -3.77 30.50
N ASP A 326 12.74 -4.27 31.57
CA ASP A 326 14.16 -4.57 31.59
C ASP A 326 14.33 -6.07 31.36
N LEU A 327 14.85 -6.43 30.18
CA LEU A 327 15.12 -7.82 29.82
C LEU A 327 16.49 -8.30 30.34
N GLY A 328 17.21 -7.44 31.07
CA GLY A 328 18.51 -7.72 31.61
C GLY A 328 19.59 -7.80 30.53
N MET A 329 20.65 -8.54 30.86
CA MET A 329 21.80 -8.71 29.99
C MET A 329 21.56 -9.87 29.02
N ILE A 330 21.71 -9.61 27.72
CA ILE A 330 21.56 -10.59 26.64
C ILE A 330 22.83 -10.53 25.78
N SER A 331 23.34 -11.68 25.34
CA SER A 331 24.45 -11.71 24.38
C SER A 331 24.06 -11.00 23.08
N VAL A 332 25.01 -10.39 22.39
CA VAL A 332 24.70 -9.66 21.15
C VAL A 332 24.11 -10.60 20.08
N ASP A 333 24.62 -11.84 20.01
CA ASP A 333 24.15 -12.84 19.04
C ASP A 333 22.72 -13.33 19.36
N ASP A 334 22.41 -13.61 20.63
CA ASP A 334 21.04 -14.02 21.04
C ASP A 334 20.04 -12.89 20.80
N LEU A 335 20.45 -11.64 21.02
CA LEU A 335 19.60 -10.48 20.75
C LEU A 335 19.30 -10.35 19.25
N ILE A 336 20.31 -10.50 18.39
CA ILE A 336 20.11 -10.47 16.93
C ILE A 336 19.13 -11.56 16.51
N ALA A 337 19.31 -12.79 17.01
CA ALA A 337 18.41 -13.90 16.71
C ALA A 337 16.97 -13.58 17.13
N ARG A 338 16.77 -13.11 18.37
CA ARG A 338 15.46 -12.72 18.90
C ARG A 338 14.77 -11.65 18.06
N LEU A 339 15.47 -10.56 17.72
CA LEU A 339 14.88 -9.45 16.97
C LEU A 339 14.57 -9.83 15.52
N THR A 340 15.40 -10.68 14.92
CA THR A 340 15.17 -11.19 13.56
C THR A 340 13.97 -12.13 13.51
N GLU A 341 13.81 -12.99 14.54
CA GLU A 341 12.64 -13.84 14.71
C GLU A 341 11.37 -13.01 14.87
N GLU A 342 11.37 -12.00 15.75
CA GLU A 342 10.21 -11.10 15.95
C GLU A 342 9.78 -10.38 14.66
N ILE A 343 10.73 -9.97 13.81
CA ILE A 343 10.43 -9.36 12.51
C ILE A 343 9.87 -10.40 11.52
N SER A 344 10.37 -11.63 11.56
CA SER A 344 9.98 -12.68 10.63
C SER A 344 8.68 -13.37 11.02
N SER A 345 8.30 -13.32 12.29
CA SER A 345 7.08 -13.91 12.84
C SER A 345 5.86 -12.98 12.73
N VAL A 346 5.99 -11.83 12.04
CA VAL A 346 4.83 -11.01 11.69
C VAL A 346 3.93 -11.88 10.80
N PRO A 347 2.63 -12.05 11.16
CA PRO A 347 1.68 -12.86 10.41
C PRO A 347 1.77 -12.62 8.90
#